data_AF-Q17K82-F1
#
_entry.id   AF-Q17K82-F1
#
_cell.length_a   1.000
_cell.length_b   1.000
_cell.length_c   1.000
_cell.angle_alpha   90.00
_cell.angle_beta   90.00
_cell.angle_gamma   90.00
#
_symmetry.space_group_name_H-M   'P 1'
#
loop_
_entity.id
_entity.type
_entity.pdbx_description
1 polymer ?
#
loop_
_entity_poly.entity_id
_entity_poly.type
_entity_poly.pdbx_seq_one_letter_code
_entity_poly.pdbx_strand_id
1 'polypeptide(L)'
;MPVPLPESDSEDELPPAWEERATNDGFVYYVNHQSKTTQWTHPRTGKMKRVSGDLPLGWSKHVEEGTGKIIFVEDATQRKSYTDPRLAFAVEEAPQAVGELRQRFDSGTNALQVLHGRDLSGKKALITGANAGIGFETARSLALHGCEVIFACRNELASKEAIGRIFAEKEVAGQKCKFVKLDLASLRSVRDCAQQVKTEFKHLDYLILNAGVFALPYSTTGDGFETTFQVSHLSHFYLTNLLADLLDHTSRVVVVSSESHRFSRLPSDFSETDLSPSANKYWSMMAYNNAKLLNVLFACELSKRWKTRGISVFALHPGNMVSSQLSRNWWFYRLLFAIVRPFTKSLQQAASTTIYCATAPELNGFTGLYFNNCYVCDPSGPSKNERMQQSLWTLSEKMIERAMK
;
A
#
# COMPACT_ATOMS: atom_id res chain seq x y z
N MET A 1 -22.44 -13.54 44.72
CA MET A 1 -22.09 -14.18 43.43
C MET A 1 -21.00 -13.34 42.79
N PRO A 2 -19.76 -13.82 42.64
CA PRO A 2 -18.74 -13.07 41.93
C PRO A 2 -19.14 -13.01 40.44
N VAL A 3 -19.05 -11.82 39.87
CA VAL A 3 -19.26 -11.57 38.43
C VAL A 3 -18.11 -12.26 37.67
N PRO A 4 -18.37 -13.11 36.67
CA PRO A 4 -17.31 -13.65 35.84
C PRO A 4 -16.71 -12.49 35.03
N LEU A 5 -15.39 -12.32 35.12
CA LEU A 5 -14.65 -11.44 34.23
C LEU A 5 -14.80 -11.94 32.79
N PRO A 6 -14.85 -11.05 31.79
CA PRO A 6 -14.87 -11.49 30.39
C PRO A 6 -13.55 -12.19 30.08
N GLU A 7 -13.64 -13.43 29.59
CA GLU A 7 -12.51 -14.17 29.05
C GLU A 7 -11.86 -13.33 27.95
N SER A 8 -10.56 -13.08 28.12
CA SER A 8 -9.72 -12.39 27.15
C SER A 8 -9.61 -13.28 25.92
N ASP A 9 -10.39 -12.97 24.89
CA ASP A 9 -10.47 -13.68 23.61
C ASP A 9 -9.21 -13.44 22.74
N SER A 10 -8.03 -13.69 23.30
CA SER A 10 -6.77 -13.63 22.56
C SER A 10 -6.63 -14.93 21.76
N GLU A 11 -6.68 -14.85 20.44
CA GLU A 11 -6.51 -16.00 19.54
C GLU A 11 -5.17 -16.75 19.68
N ASP A 12 -4.25 -16.22 20.50
CA ASP A 12 -2.97 -16.81 20.89
C ASP A 12 -3.04 -17.74 22.10
N GLU A 13 -4.20 -17.92 22.74
CA GLU A 13 -4.30 -18.80 23.91
C GLU A 13 -4.38 -20.28 23.50
N LEU A 14 -3.45 -21.08 24.02
CA LEU A 14 -3.39 -22.52 23.76
C LEU A 14 -4.56 -23.26 24.43
N PRO A 15 -5.13 -24.31 23.80
CA PRO A 15 -6.07 -25.18 24.48
C PRO A 15 -5.42 -25.88 25.68
N PRO A 16 -6.22 -26.35 26.65
CA PRO A 16 -5.71 -27.13 27.77
C PRO A 16 -4.84 -28.30 27.29
N ALA A 17 -3.76 -28.58 28.03
CA ALA A 17 -2.76 -29.61 27.75
C ALA A 17 -1.80 -29.36 26.55
N TRP A 18 -1.87 -28.19 25.90
CA TRP A 18 -0.89 -27.78 24.88
C TRP A 18 0.22 -26.89 25.46
N GLU A 19 1.44 -27.06 24.97
CA GLU A 19 2.61 -26.24 25.29
C GLU A 19 3.29 -25.81 23.99
N GLU A 20 3.70 -24.54 23.91
CA GLU A 20 4.48 -24.00 22.79
C GLU A 20 5.98 -24.05 23.10
N ARG A 21 6.78 -24.48 22.12
CA ARG A 21 8.24 -24.61 22.23
C ARG A 21 8.91 -24.13 20.95
N ALA A 22 10.20 -23.79 21.04
CA ALA A 22 11.01 -23.39 19.90
C ALA A 22 12.24 -24.31 19.73
N THR A 23 12.63 -24.54 18.48
CA THR A 23 13.88 -25.21 18.11
C THR A 23 15.06 -24.24 18.14
N ASN A 24 16.29 -24.75 18.02
CA ASN A 24 17.49 -23.90 17.96
C ASN A 24 17.56 -23.09 16.65
N ASP A 25 17.06 -23.65 15.54
CA ASP A 25 16.97 -23.01 14.21
C ASP A 25 15.74 -22.09 14.04
N GLY A 26 14.98 -21.88 15.12
CA GLY A 26 13.96 -20.85 15.25
C GLY A 26 12.54 -21.27 14.90
N PHE A 27 12.27 -22.55 14.61
CA PHE A 27 10.91 -23.03 14.36
C PHE A 27 10.14 -23.21 15.66
N VAL A 28 8.88 -22.77 15.69
CA VAL A 28 7.97 -23.01 16.81
C VAL A 28 7.16 -24.28 16.55
N TYR A 29 7.01 -25.11 17.59
CA TYR A 29 6.17 -26.30 17.56
C TYR A 29 5.35 -26.41 18.85
N TYR A 30 4.25 -27.15 18.75
CA TYR A 30 3.25 -27.31 19.78
C TYR A 30 3.22 -28.76 20.25
N VAL A 31 3.31 -28.97 21.55
CA VAL A 31 3.31 -30.27 22.21
C VAL A 31 1.99 -30.45 22.94
N ASN A 32 1.28 -31.54 22.65
CA ASN A 32 0.10 -31.93 23.41
C ASN A 32 0.50 -33.00 24.45
N HIS A 33 0.38 -32.67 25.72
CA HIS A 33 0.78 -33.55 26.84
C HIS A 33 -0.19 -34.70 27.08
N GLN A 34 -1.43 -34.60 26.60
CA GLN A 34 -2.44 -35.65 26.73
C GLN A 34 -2.30 -36.72 25.65
N SER A 35 -2.18 -36.31 24.38
CA SER A 35 -2.01 -37.23 23.25
C SER A 35 -0.55 -37.62 23.00
N LYS A 36 0.41 -36.94 23.63
CA LYS A 36 1.86 -37.11 23.41
C LYS A 36 2.27 -36.88 21.96
N THR A 37 1.61 -35.95 21.27
CA THR A 37 1.90 -35.59 19.87
C THR A 37 2.53 -34.22 19.77
N THR A 38 3.32 -34.01 18.71
CA THR A 38 3.85 -32.69 18.34
C THR A 38 3.33 -32.27 16.98
N GLN A 39 3.16 -30.96 16.78
CA GLN A 39 2.80 -30.38 15.49
C GLN A 39 3.44 -29.01 15.32
N TRP A 40 3.59 -28.55 14.08
CA TRP A 40 4.25 -27.28 13.76
C TRP A 40 3.29 -26.09 13.67
N THR A 41 1.99 -26.36 13.72
CA THR A 41 0.91 -25.38 13.56
C THR A 41 0.16 -25.18 14.87
N HIS A 42 -0.25 -23.96 15.18
CA HIS A 42 -1.01 -23.66 16.39
C HIS A 42 -2.35 -24.42 16.41
N PRO A 43 -2.73 -25.09 17.51
CA PRO A 43 -3.87 -26.00 17.55
C PRO A 43 -5.25 -25.33 17.36
N ARG A 44 -5.37 -24.01 17.59
CA ARG A 44 -6.62 -23.28 17.30
C ARG A 44 -6.59 -22.55 15.95
N THR A 45 -5.45 -22.00 15.57
CA THR A 45 -5.36 -21.07 14.42
C THR A 45 -4.75 -21.70 13.17
N GLY A 46 -4.12 -22.87 13.29
CA GLY A 46 -3.45 -23.56 12.18
C GLY A 46 -2.17 -22.90 11.69
N LYS A 47 -1.71 -21.82 12.33
CA LYS A 47 -0.58 -21.02 11.88
C LYS A 47 0.76 -21.54 12.40
N MET A 48 1.80 -21.43 11.59
CA MET A 48 3.18 -21.65 12.02
C MET A 48 3.77 -20.36 12.59
N LYS A 49 4.66 -20.47 13.56
CA LYS A 49 5.40 -19.33 14.12
C LYS A 49 6.90 -19.56 14.00
N ARG A 50 7.66 -18.47 13.94
CA ARG A 50 9.12 -18.48 13.96
C ARG A 50 9.65 -17.50 14.99
N VAL A 51 10.72 -17.89 15.66
CA VAL A 51 11.47 -17.03 16.58
C VAL A 51 12.85 -16.71 16.02
N SER A 52 13.49 -15.68 16.57
CA SER A 52 14.91 -15.37 16.31
C SER A 52 15.81 -16.60 16.54
N GLY A 53 16.87 -16.74 15.74
CA GLY A 53 17.89 -17.76 15.96
C GLY A 53 18.64 -17.57 17.28
N ASP A 54 18.94 -16.32 17.63
CA ASP A 54 19.63 -15.94 18.87
C ASP A 54 18.64 -15.62 20.01
N LEU A 55 19.06 -15.87 21.25
CA LEU A 55 18.34 -15.45 22.45
C LEU A 55 18.30 -13.92 22.57
N PRO A 56 17.28 -13.34 23.23
CA PRO A 56 17.27 -11.91 23.54
C PRO A 56 18.50 -11.51 24.35
N LEU A 57 18.95 -10.26 24.18
CA LEU A 57 20.15 -9.76 24.84
C LEU A 57 20.03 -9.90 26.38
N GLY A 58 21.05 -10.48 27.02
CA GLY A 58 21.06 -10.72 28.47
C GLY A 58 20.34 -11.99 28.93
N TRP A 59 20.00 -12.91 28.01
CA TRP A 59 19.49 -14.24 28.35
C TRP A 59 20.50 -15.34 28.00
N SER A 60 20.66 -16.30 28.90
CA SER A 60 21.53 -17.47 28.73
C SER A 60 20.75 -18.78 28.90
N LYS A 61 21.10 -19.80 28.09
CA LYS A 61 20.49 -21.13 28.13
C LYS A 61 21.38 -22.08 28.93
N HIS A 62 20.82 -22.72 29.95
CA HIS A 62 21.50 -23.72 30.78
C HIS A 62 20.73 -25.03 30.78
N VAL A 63 21.42 -26.14 31.07
CA VAL A 63 20.80 -27.44 31.31
C VAL A 63 20.92 -27.72 32.80
N GLU A 64 19.79 -27.95 33.47
CA GLU A 64 19.75 -28.21 34.90
C GLU A 64 20.34 -29.59 35.22
N GLU A 65 21.34 -29.63 36.10
CA GLU A 65 21.98 -30.86 36.55
C GLU A 65 20.99 -31.75 37.30
N GLY A 66 20.88 -33.02 36.88
CA GLY A 66 20.01 -34.03 37.48
C GLY A 66 18.68 -34.26 36.74
N THR A 67 18.05 -33.20 36.20
CA THR A 67 16.78 -33.33 35.45
C THR A 67 16.97 -33.30 33.93
N GLY A 68 18.09 -32.74 33.45
CA GLY A 68 18.36 -32.54 32.03
C GLY A 68 17.43 -31.50 31.37
N LYS A 69 16.64 -30.77 32.15
CA LYS A 69 15.72 -29.76 31.64
C LYS A 69 16.47 -28.50 31.24
N ILE A 70 16.01 -27.88 30.16
CA ILE A 70 16.53 -26.59 29.70
C ILE A 70 15.92 -25.49 30.57
N ILE A 71 16.76 -24.59 31.06
CA ILE A 71 16.36 -23.37 31.77
C ILE A 71 16.96 -22.16 31.08
N PHE A 72 16.21 -21.07 31.03
CA PHE A 72 16.64 -19.78 30.53
C PHE A 72 16.83 -18.84 31.71
N VAL A 73 17.99 -18.19 31.78
CA VAL A 73 18.38 -17.33 32.90
C VAL A 73 18.63 -15.92 32.37
N GLU A 74 17.96 -14.94 32.97
CA GLU A 74 18.19 -13.52 32.70
C GLU A 74 19.40 -13.05 33.51
N ASP A 75 20.47 -12.63 32.83
CA ASP A 75 21.77 -12.38 33.44
C ASP A 75 21.72 -11.23 34.47
N ALA A 76 20.87 -10.22 34.24
CA ALA A 76 20.76 -9.03 35.10
C ALA A 76 20.01 -9.27 36.42
N THR A 77 18.96 -10.10 36.39
CA THR A 77 18.05 -10.33 37.53
C THR A 77 18.22 -11.71 38.15
N GLN A 78 18.96 -12.59 37.48
CA GLN A 78 19.07 -14.03 37.78
C GLN A 78 17.71 -14.74 37.77
N ARG A 79 16.71 -14.17 37.09
CA ARG A 79 15.39 -14.78 36.93
C ARG A 79 15.50 -16.01 36.05
N LYS A 80 14.95 -17.14 36.53
CA LYS A 80 14.87 -18.40 35.79
C LYS A 80 13.51 -18.55 35.14
N SER A 81 13.49 -19.01 33.89
CA SER A 81 12.29 -19.37 33.13
C SER A 81 12.48 -20.75 32.49
N TYR A 82 11.44 -21.58 32.55
CA TYR A 82 11.39 -22.84 31.79
C TYR A 82 10.79 -22.65 30.38
N THR A 83 10.18 -21.48 30.14
CA THR A 83 9.65 -21.09 28.83
C THR A 83 10.71 -20.29 28.08
N ASP A 84 10.92 -20.61 26.81
CA ASP A 84 11.88 -19.93 25.95
C ASP A 84 11.50 -18.45 25.77
N PRO A 85 12.37 -17.50 26.17
CA PRO A 85 12.06 -16.08 26.12
C PRO A 85 11.86 -15.56 24.69
N ARG A 86 12.33 -16.29 23.66
CA ARG A 86 12.12 -15.93 22.26
C ARG A 86 10.65 -16.07 21.84
N LEU A 87 9.88 -16.94 22.51
CA LEU A 87 8.46 -17.18 22.18
C LEU A 87 7.59 -15.93 22.37
N ALA A 88 7.95 -15.05 23.31
CA ALA A 88 7.27 -13.77 23.50
C ALA A 88 7.38 -12.84 22.27
N PHE A 89 8.33 -13.12 21.38
CA PHE A 89 8.58 -12.38 20.14
C PHE A 89 8.38 -13.26 18.89
N ALA A 90 7.69 -14.40 19.03
CA ALA A 90 7.42 -15.27 17.91
C ALA A 90 6.54 -14.56 16.88
N VAL A 91 6.97 -14.57 15.62
CA VAL A 91 6.23 -13.98 14.50
C VAL A 91 5.53 -15.11 13.77
N GLU A 92 4.24 -14.94 13.47
CA GLU A 92 3.53 -15.83 12.55
C GLU A 92 4.26 -15.87 11.20
N GLU A 93 4.42 -17.05 10.62
CA GLU A 93 5.06 -17.20 9.32
C GLU A 93 4.27 -16.39 8.27
N ALA A 94 4.99 -15.62 7.45
CA ALA A 94 4.34 -14.79 6.44
C ALA A 94 3.52 -15.68 5.50
N PRO A 95 2.27 -15.30 5.17
CA PRO A 95 1.44 -16.10 4.27
C PRO A 95 2.19 -16.31 2.95
N GLN A 96 2.26 -17.56 2.47
CA GLN A 96 2.94 -17.92 1.23
C GLN A 96 1.98 -17.91 0.04
N ALA A 97 0.68 -18.06 0.31
CA ALA A 97 -0.38 -18.00 -0.68
C ALA A 97 -1.37 -16.86 -0.39
N VAL A 98 -1.96 -16.29 -1.45
CA VAL A 98 -2.96 -15.22 -1.34
C VAL A 98 -4.17 -15.66 -0.50
N GLY A 99 -4.54 -16.95 -0.57
CA GLY A 99 -5.65 -17.51 0.22
C GLY A 99 -5.40 -17.57 1.73
N GLU A 100 -4.15 -17.39 2.16
CA GLU A 100 -3.75 -17.37 3.59
C GLU A 100 -3.78 -15.95 4.18
N LEU A 101 -3.99 -14.91 3.35
CA LEU A 101 -4.12 -13.54 3.81
C LEU A 101 -5.40 -13.39 4.64
N ARG A 102 -5.26 -13.32 5.97
CA ARG A 102 -6.38 -13.06 6.88
C ARG A 102 -6.99 -11.69 6.59
N GLN A 103 -8.29 -11.67 6.31
CA GLN A 103 -9.02 -10.42 6.20
C GLN A 103 -9.18 -9.77 7.58
N ARG A 104 -8.36 -8.75 7.86
CA ARG A 104 -8.40 -7.96 9.11
C ARG A 104 -9.24 -6.70 9.01
N PHE A 105 -9.50 -6.24 7.78
CA PHE A 105 -10.11 -4.96 7.50
C PHE A 105 -11.27 -5.14 6.52
N ASP A 106 -12.17 -4.17 6.53
CA ASP A 106 -13.41 -4.18 5.75
C ASP A 106 -13.69 -2.82 5.12
N SER A 107 -14.87 -2.67 4.51
CA SER A 107 -15.28 -1.41 3.90
C SER A 107 -15.44 -0.24 4.87
N GLY A 108 -15.69 -0.51 6.16
CA GLY A 108 -15.88 0.50 7.20
C GLY A 108 -14.57 0.97 7.83
N THR A 109 -13.49 0.21 7.64
CA THR A 109 -12.15 0.51 8.16
C THR A 109 -11.62 1.85 7.66
N ASN A 110 -11.04 2.64 8.55
CA ASN A 110 -10.36 3.90 8.24
C ASN A 110 -8.82 3.77 8.20
N ALA A 111 -8.15 4.73 7.59
CA ALA A 111 -6.69 4.72 7.42
C ALA A 111 -5.91 4.70 8.75
N LEU A 112 -6.40 5.40 9.79
CA LEU A 112 -5.75 5.37 11.10
C LEU A 112 -5.90 4.00 11.80
N GLN A 113 -7.02 3.31 11.61
CA GLN A 113 -7.22 1.95 12.10
C GLN A 113 -6.24 0.96 11.46
N VAL A 114 -5.96 1.10 10.15
CA VAL A 114 -4.96 0.27 9.47
C VAL A 114 -3.54 0.49 10.02
N LEU A 115 -3.26 1.71 10.49
CA LEU A 115 -1.97 2.09 11.08
C LEU A 115 -1.91 1.93 12.60
N HIS A 116 -2.97 1.46 13.25
CA HIS A 116 -3.00 1.33 14.70
C HIS A 116 -1.82 0.48 15.20
N GLY A 117 -1.03 1.03 16.14
CA GLY A 117 0.15 0.37 16.69
C GLY A 117 1.37 0.32 15.76
N ARG A 118 1.37 1.03 14.63
CA ARG A 118 2.52 1.08 13.70
C ARG A 118 3.34 2.35 13.89
N ASP A 119 4.66 2.20 13.95
CA ASP A 119 5.62 3.30 13.83
C ASP A 119 6.29 3.23 12.45
N LEU A 120 6.20 4.34 11.70
CA LEU A 120 6.79 4.51 10.37
C LEU A 120 7.98 5.48 10.42
N SER A 121 8.54 5.74 11.60
CA SER A 121 9.75 6.54 11.74
C SER A 121 10.89 5.98 10.90
N GLY A 122 11.58 6.87 10.18
CA GLY A 122 12.63 6.51 9.23
C GLY A 122 12.13 6.10 7.84
N LYS A 123 10.82 5.87 7.66
CA LYS A 123 10.22 5.57 6.36
C LYS A 123 9.95 6.83 5.55
N LYS A 124 10.07 6.73 4.23
CA LYS A 124 9.85 7.83 3.28
C LYS A 124 8.80 7.48 2.24
N ALA A 125 7.82 8.37 2.07
CA ALA A 125 6.74 8.21 1.10
C ALA A 125 6.74 9.37 0.09
N LEU A 126 6.65 9.06 -1.20
CA LEU A 126 6.25 10.03 -2.22
C LEU A 126 4.81 9.77 -2.63
N ILE A 127 3.97 10.80 -2.56
CA ILE A 127 2.54 10.71 -2.87
C ILE A 127 2.19 11.78 -3.89
N THR A 128 1.71 11.35 -5.06
CA THR A 128 1.22 12.28 -6.07
C THR A 128 -0.17 12.81 -5.69
N GLY A 129 -0.38 14.13 -5.78
CA GLY A 129 -1.68 14.75 -5.46
C GLY A 129 -2.06 14.67 -3.98
N ALA A 130 -1.07 14.82 -3.09
CA ALA A 130 -1.22 14.75 -1.63
C ALA A 130 -1.87 15.98 -0.99
N ASN A 131 -2.18 17.04 -1.73
CA ASN A 131 -2.70 18.29 -1.15
C ASN A 131 -4.21 18.28 -0.87
N ALA A 132 -4.97 17.31 -1.40
CA ALA A 132 -6.42 17.22 -1.22
C ALA A 132 -6.95 15.78 -1.24
N GLY A 133 -8.19 15.60 -0.77
CA GLY A 133 -8.95 14.34 -0.88
C GLY A 133 -8.22 13.14 -0.27
N ILE A 134 -8.27 12.01 -1.00
CA ILE A 134 -7.69 10.73 -0.57
C ILE A 134 -6.16 10.84 -0.41
N GLY A 135 -5.51 11.57 -1.32
CA GLY A 135 -4.05 11.78 -1.25
C GLY A 135 -3.63 12.52 0.00
N PHE A 136 -4.36 13.58 0.38
CA PHE A 136 -4.13 14.28 1.64
C PHE A 136 -4.33 13.39 2.85
N GLU A 137 -5.41 12.61 2.87
CA GLU A 137 -5.68 11.74 4.00
C GLU A 137 -4.66 10.61 4.14
N THR A 138 -4.17 10.09 3.01
CA THR A 138 -3.07 9.13 2.97
C THR A 138 -1.80 9.76 3.53
N ALA A 139 -1.44 10.96 3.07
CA ALA A 139 -0.26 11.70 3.51
C ALA A 139 -0.31 12.03 5.01
N ARG A 140 -1.44 12.57 5.48
CA ARG A 140 -1.71 12.86 6.87
C ARG A 140 -1.57 11.60 7.74
N SER A 141 -2.20 10.50 7.33
CA SER A 141 -2.16 9.24 8.11
C SER A 141 -0.73 8.70 8.24
N LEU A 142 0.07 8.71 7.17
CA LEU A 142 1.48 8.29 7.22
C LEU A 142 2.33 9.23 8.08
N ALA A 143 2.17 10.55 7.93
CA ALA A 143 2.94 11.55 8.67
C ALA A 143 2.67 11.47 10.19
N LEU A 144 1.41 11.30 10.61
CA LEU A 144 1.04 11.17 12.02
C LEU A 144 1.71 9.96 12.71
N HIS A 145 2.03 8.92 11.93
CA HIS A 145 2.75 7.72 12.35
C HIS A 145 4.27 7.80 12.10
N GLY A 146 4.81 9.00 11.86
CA GLY A 146 6.26 9.25 11.85
C GLY A 146 6.95 9.11 10.49
N CYS A 147 6.21 8.80 9.42
CA CYS A 147 6.75 8.76 8.05
C CYS A 147 7.14 10.16 7.58
N GLU A 148 8.25 10.26 6.85
CA GLU A 148 8.59 11.45 6.06
C GLU A 148 7.80 11.42 4.74
N VAL A 149 7.02 12.46 4.45
CA VAL A 149 6.08 12.45 3.33
C VAL A 149 6.35 13.59 2.35
N ILE A 150 6.63 13.21 1.10
CA ILE A 150 6.84 14.11 -0.03
C ILE A 150 5.50 14.33 -0.74
N PHE A 151 4.99 15.55 -0.64
CA PHE A 151 3.81 16.05 -1.32
C PHE A 151 4.19 16.44 -2.75
N ALA A 152 4.16 15.46 -3.66
CA ALA A 152 4.42 15.69 -5.08
C ALA A 152 3.16 16.25 -5.75
N CYS A 153 3.08 17.58 -5.85
CA CYS A 153 1.85 18.29 -6.17
C CYS A 153 2.08 19.43 -7.17
N ARG A 154 1.03 19.79 -7.91
CA ARG A 154 1.09 20.89 -8.89
C ARG A 154 1.07 22.26 -8.24
N ASN A 155 0.25 22.49 -7.23
CA ASN A 155 0.07 23.81 -6.62
C ASN A 155 0.82 23.89 -5.29
N GLU A 156 1.85 24.73 -5.24
CA GLU A 156 2.69 24.91 -4.05
C GLU A 156 1.92 25.48 -2.87
N LEU A 157 1.14 26.55 -3.07
CA LEU A 157 0.37 27.20 -2.02
C LEU A 157 -0.59 26.21 -1.35
N ALA A 158 -1.41 25.51 -2.15
CA ALA A 158 -2.35 24.52 -1.64
C ALA A 158 -1.66 23.34 -0.94
N SER A 159 -0.43 23.00 -1.35
CA SER A 159 0.35 21.94 -0.69
C SER A 159 0.91 22.42 0.64
N LYS A 160 1.42 23.65 0.72
CA LYS A 160 1.87 24.28 1.96
C LYS A 160 0.73 24.45 2.96
N GLU A 161 -0.46 24.83 2.51
CA GLU A 161 -1.67 24.89 3.35
C GLU A 161 -2.05 23.49 3.86
N ALA A 162 -2.00 22.46 3.01
CA ALA A 162 -2.26 21.08 3.42
C ALA A 162 -1.24 20.60 4.47
N ILE A 163 0.06 20.85 4.27
CA ILE A 163 1.11 20.54 5.24
C ILE A 163 0.87 21.32 6.54
N GLY A 164 0.48 22.59 6.47
CA GLY A 164 0.14 23.41 7.63
C GLY A 164 -1.00 22.83 8.47
N ARG A 165 -1.99 22.17 7.84
CA ARG A 165 -3.05 21.44 8.57
C ARG A 165 -2.50 20.25 9.36
N ILE A 166 -1.56 19.49 8.80
CA ILE A 166 -0.90 18.38 9.50
C ILE A 166 -0.03 18.91 10.63
N PHE A 167 0.70 20.00 10.39
CA PHE A 167 1.52 20.67 11.39
C PHE A 167 0.69 21.16 12.59
N ALA A 168 -0.46 21.80 12.32
CA ALA A 168 -1.37 22.27 13.37
C ALA A 168 -1.98 21.13 14.20
N GLU A 169 -2.14 19.94 13.62
CA GLU A 169 -2.61 18.76 14.32
C GLU A 169 -1.51 18.08 15.15
N LYS A 170 -0.31 17.92 14.56
CA LYS A 170 0.86 17.36 15.23
C LYS A 170 2.12 17.95 14.58
N GLU A 171 2.76 18.86 15.30
CA GLU A 171 3.91 19.62 14.81
C GLU A 171 5.00 18.73 14.20
N VAL A 172 5.45 17.71 14.94
CA VAL A 172 6.48 16.76 14.48
C VAL A 172 6.08 15.98 13.23
N ALA A 173 4.78 15.77 12.96
CA ALA A 173 4.31 15.16 11.73
C ALA A 173 4.37 16.15 10.56
N GLY A 174 3.98 17.41 10.78
CA GLY A 174 4.06 18.47 9.79
C GLY A 174 5.51 18.79 9.38
N GLN A 175 6.45 18.78 10.33
CA GLN A 175 7.89 18.99 10.07
C GLN A 175 8.49 17.91 9.15
N LYS A 176 7.92 16.70 9.14
CA LYS A 176 8.30 15.58 8.27
C LYS A 176 7.62 15.62 6.90
N CYS A 177 6.82 16.64 6.60
CA CYS A 177 6.17 16.78 5.31
C CYS A 177 6.89 17.82 4.45
N LYS A 178 7.17 17.47 3.19
CA LYS A 178 7.85 18.35 2.23
C LYS A 178 7.10 18.47 0.93
N PHE A 179 7.00 19.69 0.39
CA PHE A 179 6.47 19.92 -0.94
C PHE A 179 7.54 19.72 -2.01
N VAL A 180 7.20 19.02 -3.09
CA VAL A 180 7.97 18.97 -4.34
C VAL A 180 7.01 19.24 -5.50
N LYS A 181 7.40 20.13 -6.41
CA LYS A 181 6.59 20.51 -7.56
C LYS A 181 6.48 19.33 -8.53
N LEU A 182 5.25 18.91 -8.82
CA LEU A 182 4.94 17.91 -9.83
C LEU A 182 3.66 18.29 -10.57
N ASP A 183 3.80 18.68 -11.84
CA ASP A 183 2.67 18.78 -12.77
C ASP A 183 2.64 17.56 -13.71
N LEU A 184 1.70 16.66 -13.47
CA LEU A 184 1.54 15.45 -14.29
C LEU A 184 1.02 15.76 -15.70
N ALA A 185 0.63 17.00 -16.02
CA ALA A 185 0.33 17.42 -17.39
C ALA A 185 1.59 17.91 -18.16
N SER A 186 2.80 17.74 -17.58
CA SER A 186 4.07 18.07 -18.22
C SER A 186 5.14 17.00 -17.93
N LEU A 187 5.58 16.26 -18.94
CA LEU A 187 6.65 15.27 -18.81
C LEU A 187 7.98 15.91 -18.37
N ARG A 188 8.23 17.17 -18.76
CA ARG A 188 9.36 17.95 -18.24
C ARG A 188 9.24 18.16 -16.73
N SER A 189 8.07 18.57 -16.23
CA SER A 189 7.85 18.71 -14.78
C SER A 189 8.02 17.38 -14.04
N VAL A 190 7.63 16.25 -14.65
CA VAL A 190 7.85 14.91 -14.08
C VAL A 190 9.34 14.61 -13.93
N ARG A 191 10.13 14.89 -14.98
CA ARG A 191 11.60 14.72 -14.94
C ARG A 191 12.26 15.59 -13.88
N ASP A 192 11.89 16.87 -13.83
CA ASP A 192 12.47 17.83 -12.89
C ASP A 192 12.12 17.46 -11.43
N CYS A 193 10.88 17.01 -11.17
CA CYS A 193 10.46 16.45 -9.89
C CYS A 193 11.32 15.24 -9.49
N ALA A 194 11.51 14.28 -10.41
CA ALA A 194 12.29 13.09 -10.12
C ALA A 194 13.75 13.42 -9.81
N GLN A 195 14.35 14.36 -10.54
CA GLN A 195 15.72 14.82 -10.31
C GLN A 195 15.87 15.51 -8.95
N GLN A 196 14.91 16.36 -8.56
CA GLN A 196 14.90 16.97 -7.24
C GLN A 196 14.83 15.90 -6.14
N VAL A 197 13.92 14.92 -6.27
CA VAL A 197 13.78 13.84 -5.30
C VAL A 197 15.06 13.00 -5.20
N LYS A 198 15.71 12.65 -6.31
CA LYS A 198 17.00 11.92 -6.30
C LYS A 198 18.15 12.70 -5.66
N THR A 199 18.08 14.03 -5.68
CA THR A 199 19.10 14.89 -5.09
C THR A 199 18.97 14.91 -3.57
N GLU A 200 17.73 14.92 -3.07
CA GLU A 200 17.41 15.06 -1.65
C GLU A 200 17.29 13.71 -0.92
N PHE A 201 16.90 12.64 -1.62
CA PHE A 201 16.62 11.33 -1.06
C PHE A 201 17.46 10.24 -1.72
N LYS A 202 17.85 9.25 -0.91
CA LYS A 202 18.60 8.06 -1.36
C LYS A 202 17.73 6.80 -1.44
N HIS A 203 16.55 6.83 -0.84
CA HIS A 203 15.63 5.71 -0.75
C HIS A 203 14.19 6.21 -0.58
N LEU A 204 13.23 5.49 -1.15
CA LEU A 204 11.80 5.65 -0.93
C LEU A 204 11.20 4.31 -0.51
N ASP A 205 10.53 4.26 0.63
CA ASP A 205 9.81 3.06 1.06
C ASP A 205 8.46 2.94 0.34
N TYR A 206 7.79 4.07 0.09
CA TYR A 206 6.46 4.07 -0.52
C TYR A 206 6.38 5.05 -1.70
N LEU A 207 6.04 4.54 -2.88
CA LEU A 207 5.66 5.35 -4.04
C LEU A 207 4.16 5.19 -4.30
N ILE A 208 3.38 6.22 -3.98
CA ILE A 208 1.92 6.19 -4.06
C ILE A 208 1.45 7.07 -5.21
N LEU A 209 1.04 6.41 -6.31
CA LEU A 209 0.54 7.04 -7.53
C LEU A 209 -0.96 7.29 -7.39
N ASN A 210 -1.31 8.33 -6.62
CA ASN A 210 -2.68 8.64 -6.23
C ASN A 210 -3.37 9.66 -7.15
N ALA A 211 -2.63 10.63 -7.70
CA ALA A 211 -3.20 11.72 -8.48
C ALA A 211 -4.02 11.21 -9.68
N GLY A 212 -5.10 11.93 -10.00
CA GLY A 212 -5.92 11.63 -11.16
C GLY A 212 -6.94 12.71 -11.39
N VAL A 213 -7.45 12.76 -12.60
CA VAL A 213 -8.51 13.68 -13.01
C VAL A 213 -9.76 12.87 -13.39
N PHE A 214 -10.94 13.46 -13.21
CA PHE A 214 -12.21 12.78 -13.47
C PHE A 214 -13.09 13.62 -14.38
N ALA A 215 -13.62 12.98 -15.42
CA ALA A 215 -14.64 13.52 -16.32
C ALA A 215 -14.36 14.94 -16.83
N LEU A 216 -13.11 15.24 -17.20
CA LEU A 216 -12.76 16.53 -17.77
C LEU A 216 -13.33 16.70 -19.19
N PRO A 217 -13.60 17.94 -19.64
CA PRO A 217 -13.76 18.22 -21.06
C PRO A 217 -12.48 17.85 -21.83
N TYR A 218 -12.65 17.53 -23.12
CA TYR A 218 -11.51 17.24 -23.99
C TYR A 218 -10.48 18.37 -23.94
N SER A 219 -9.23 17.99 -23.75
CA SER A 219 -8.07 18.88 -23.81
C SER A 219 -6.81 18.06 -24.06
N THR A 220 -5.80 18.71 -24.62
CA THR A 220 -4.47 18.14 -24.75
C THR A 220 -3.50 18.89 -23.84
N THR A 221 -2.52 18.18 -23.32
CA THR A 221 -1.42 18.75 -22.55
C THR A 221 -0.44 19.50 -23.46
N GLY A 222 0.54 20.18 -22.84
CA GLY A 222 1.66 20.77 -23.59
C GLY A 222 2.54 19.74 -24.30
N ASP A 223 2.48 18.47 -23.89
CA ASP A 223 3.23 17.36 -24.51
C ASP A 223 2.45 16.71 -25.68
N GLY A 224 1.24 17.20 -25.98
CA GLY A 224 0.44 16.75 -27.13
C GLY A 224 -0.45 15.52 -26.88
N PHE A 225 -0.61 15.09 -25.63
CA PHE A 225 -1.45 13.94 -25.27
C PHE A 225 -2.78 14.36 -24.65
N GLU A 226 -3.80 13.51 -24.75
CA GLU A 226 -5.07 13.72 -24.03
C GLU A 226 -4.81 13.80 -22.51
N THR A 227 -5.38 14.83 -21.89
CA THR A 227 -5.07 15.20 -20.50
C THR A 227 -5.32 14.10 -19.48
N THR A 228 -6.44 13.36 -19.59
CA THR A 228 -6.81 12.30 -18.64
C THR A 228 -5.82 11.14 -18.71
N PHE A 229 -5.50 10.70 -19.91
CA PHE A 229 -4.51 9.67 -20.20
C PHE A 229 -3.14 10.04 -19.66
N GLN A 230 -2.64 11.24 -20.00
CA GLN A 230 -1.31 11.64 -19.56
C GLN A 230 -1.23 11.77 -18.04
N VAL A 231 -2.15 12.54 -17.45
CA VAL A 231 -2.12 12.84 -16.01
C VAL A 231 -2.29 11.57 -15.18
N SER A 232 -3.18 10.67 -15.58
CA SER A 232 -3.53 9.51 -14.76
C SER A 232 -2.59 8.32 -14.97
N HIS A 233 -2.05 8.15 -16.18
CA HIS A 233 -1.24 7.00 -16.57
C HIS A 233 0.18 7.40 -17.05
N LEU A 234 0.32 8.10 -18.18
CA LEU A 234 1.62 8.27 -18.85
C LEU A 234 2.68 8.93 -17.94
N SER A 235 2.30 9.98 -17.24
CA SER A 235 3.20 10.70 -16.34
C SER A 235 3.54 9.90 -15.08
N HIS A 236 2.62 9.06 -14.58
CA HIS A 236 2.89 8.14 -13.48
C HIS A 236 3.82 7.00 -13.88
N PHE A 237 3.61 6.44 -15.08
CA PHE A 237 4.52 5.48 -15.69
C PHE A 237 5.93 6.09 -15.78
N TYR A 238 6.05 7.32 -16.30
CA TYR A 238 7.33 7.99 -16.43
C TYR A 238 8.00 8.26 -15.08
N LEU A 239 7.25 8.84 -14.13
CA LEU A 239 7.74 9.11 -12.78
C LEU A 239 8.26 7.86 -12.09
N THR A 240 7.54 6.74 -12.19
CA THR A 240 7.90 5.47 -11.57
C THR A 240 9.22 4.92 -12.12
N ASN A 241 9.39 4.97 -13.45
CA ASN A 241 10.65 4.54 -14.08
C ASN A 241 11.81 5.47 -13.74
N LEU A 242 11.59 6.78 -13.70
CA LEU A 242 12.63 7.72 -13.29
C LEU A 242 13.06 7.51 -11.84
N LEU A 243 12.15 7.20 -10.92
CA LEU A 243 12.45 6.98 -9.51
C LEU A 243 12.90 5.54 -9.19
N ALA A 244 13.04 4.68 -10.20
CA ALA A 244 13.34 3.26 -10.02
C ALA A 244 14.60 3.02 -9.16
N ASP A 245 15.63 3.84 -9.27
CA ASP A 245 16.89 3.69 -8.52
C ASP A 245 16.77 3.97 -7.02
N LEU A 246 15.68 4.64 -6.59
CA LEU A 246 15.41 4.90 -5.17
C LEU A 246 14.56 3.82 -4.51
N LEU A 247 14.21 2.76 -5.26
CA LEU A 247 13.34 1.69 -4.81
C LEU A 247 14.11 0.37 -4.74
N ASP A 248 13.90 -0.39 -3.67
CA ASP A 248 14.51 -1.71 -3.46
C ASP A 248 13.50 -2.74 -2.94
N HIS A 249 13.97 -3.93 -2.58
CA HIS A 249 13.14 -5.02 -2.06
C HIS A 249 12.28 -4.68 -0.82
N THR A 250 12.56 -3.58 -0.12
CA THR A 250 11.75 -3.09 1.00
C THR A 250 10.68 -2.07 0.57
N SER A 251 10.80 -1.56 -0.65
CA SER A 251 9.91 -0.56 -1.21
C SER A 251 8.61 -1.15 -1.74
N ARG A 252 7.56 -0.32 -1.72
CA ARG A 252 6.26 -0.64 -2.30
C ARG A 252 5.79 0.45 -3.24
N VAL A 253 5.28 0.06 -4.41
CA VAL A 253 4.55 0.94 -5.33
C VAL A 253 3.07 0.66 -5.22
N VAL A 254 2.29 1.71 -4.98
CA VAL A 254 0.83 1.63 -4.86
C VAL A 254 0.19 2.47 -5.95
N VAL A 255 -0.53 1.82 -6.86
CA VAL A 255 -1.17 2.46 -8.02
C VAL A 255 -2.67 2.59 -7.79
N VAL A 256 -3.16 3.82 -7.66
CA VAL A 256 -4.58 4.07 -7.40
C VAL A 256 -5.39 4.01 -8.70
N SER A 257 -6.18 2.95 -8.83
CA SER A 257 -7.18 2.73 -9.88
C SER A 257 -8.59 3.07 -9.38
N SER A 258 -9.63 2.45 -9.93
CA SER A 258 -11.04 2.56 -9.55
C SER A 258 -11.82 1.36 -10.09
N GLU A 259 -12.96 0.99 -9.49
CA GLU A 259 -13.91 0.03 -10.09
C GLU A 259 -14.35 0.40 -11.52
N SER A 260 -14.21 1.68 -11.91
CA SER A 260 -14.45 2.13 -13.28
C SER A 260 -13.61 1.42 -14.34
N HIS A 261 -12.46 0.83 -13.97
CA HIS A 261 -11.60 0.06 -14.86
C HIS A 261 -12.31 -1.15 -15.49
N ARG A 262 -13.37 -1.66 -14.85
CA ARG A 262 -14.20 -2.76 -15.36
C ARG A 262 -15.08 -2.34 -16.54
N PHE A 263 -15.34 -1.05 -16.70
CA PHE A 263 -16.20 -0.48 -17.74
C PHE A 263 -15.42 0.17 -18.88
N SER A 264 -14.13 -0.14 -19.00
CA SER A 264 -13.31 0.26 -20.14
C SER A 264 -13.76 -0.45 -21.42
N ARG A 265 -13.67 0.24 -22.56
CA ARG A 265 -13.90 -0.32 -23.90
C ARG A 265 -12.63 -0.33 -24.75
N LEU A 266 -11.47 -0.30 -24.11
CA LEU A 266 -10.19 -0.36 -24.81
C LEU A 266 -10.07 -1.73 -25.53
N PRO A 267 -9.87 -1.77 -26.85
CA PRO A 267 -9.72 -3.03 -27.58
C PRO A 267 -8.42 -3.72 -27.14
N SER A 268 -8.32 -5.05 -27.30
CA SER A 268 -7.12 -5.80 -26.86
C SER A 268 -5.84 -5.45 -27.62
N ASP A 269 -5.98 -4.93 -28.83
CA ASP A 269 -4.96 -4.51 -29.78
C ASP A 269 -4.91 -3.00 -29.95
N PHE A 270 -5.21 -2.26 -28.88
CA PHE A 270 -5.22 -0.80 -28.88
C PHE A 270 -3.90 -0.18 -29.37
N SER A 271 -4.06 0.98 -30.00
CA SER A 271 -2.99 1.83 -30.50
C SER A 271 -2.83 3.09 -29.64
N GLU A 272 -1.84 3.91 -29.97
CA GLU A 272 -1.68 5.23 -29.36
C GLU A 272 -2.94 6.10 -29.51
N THR A 273 -3.66 6.00 -30.62
CA THR A 273 -4.88 6.80 -30.87
C THR A 273 -6.07 6.38 -30.01
N ASP A 274 -6.03 5.18 -29.43
CA ASP A 274 -7.04 4.72 -28.48
C ASP A 274 -6.69 5.17 -27.05
N LEU A 275 -5.40 5.31 -26.75
CA LEU A 275 -4.89 5.82 -25.48
C LEU A 275 -5.07 7.34 -25.37
N SER A 276 -4.74 8.06 -26.44
CA SER A 276 -4.83 9.52 -26.55
C SER A 276 -5.73 9.90 -27.74
N PRO A 277 -7.05 9.74 -27.63
CA PRO A 277 -7.98 9.95 -28.73
C PRO A 277 -8.11 11.41 -29.11
N SER A 278 -8.46 11.67 -30.38
CA SER A 278 -8.83 12.99 -30.89
C SER A 278 -10.19 13.46 -30.36
N ALA A 279 -10.44 14.77 -30.43
CA ALA A 279 -11.66 15.41 -29.91
C ALA A 279 -12.97 14.75 -30.35
N ASN A 280 -13.07 14.32 -31.62
CA ASN A 280 -14.26 13.71 -32.20
C ASN A 280 -14.55 12.28 -31.68
N LYS A 281 -13.56 11.60 -31.11
CA LYS A 281 -13.69 10.26 -30.52
C LYS A 281 -13.69 10.30 -28.99
N TYR A 282 -13.53 11.50 -28.41
CA TYR A 282 -13.41 11.66 -26.97
C TYR A 282 -14.76 11.55 -26.27
N TRP A 283 -14.81 10.70 -25.26
CA TRP A 283 -15.88 10.69 -24.27
C TRP A 283 -15.26 10.66 -22.88
N SER A 284 -15.53 11.69 -22.08
CA SER A 284 -14.85 11.95 -20.80
C SER A 284 -14.93 10.79 -19.81
N MET A 285 -16.08 10.13 -19.73
CA MET A 285 -16.27 8.97 -18.87
C MET A 285 -15.48 7.76 -19.37
N MET A 286 -15.40 7.54 -20.69
CA MET A 286 -14.61 6.45 -21.26
C MET A 286 -13.11 6.69 -21.10
N ALA A 287 -12.64 7.92 -21.30
CA ALA A 287 -11.25 8.29 -21.06
C ALA A 287 -10.84 7.99 -19.61
N TYR A 288 -11.72 8.31 -18.65
CA TYR A 288 -11.50 7.95 -17.24
C TYR A 288 -11.49 6.42 -17.00
N ASN A 289 -12.46 5.68 -17.53
CA ASN A 289 -12.52 4.21 -17.39
C ASN A 289 -11.27 3.55 -17.98
N ASN A 290 -10.86 3.99 -19.18
CA ASN A 290 -9.66 3.53 -19.85
C ASN A 290 -8.43 3.85 -18.99
N ALA A 291 -8.24 5.10 -18.55
CA ALA A 291 -7.12 5.47 -17.69
C ALA A 291 -7.02 4.61 -16.41
N LYS A 292 -8.16 4.25 -15.80
CA LYS A 292 -8.18 3.37 -14.63
C LYS A 292 -7.87 1.90 -14.97
N LEU A 293 -8.24 1.42 -16.15
CA LEU A 293 -7.74 0.13 -16.67
C LEU A 293 -6.23 0.16 -16.90
N LEU A 294 -5.69 1.23 -17.51
CA LEU A 294 -4.26 1.38 -17.76
C LEU A 294 -3.45 1.32 -16.46
N ASN A 295 -3.94 1.93 -15.38
CA ASN A 295 -3.30 1.84 -14.06
C ASN A 295 -3.17 0.40 -13.54
N VAL A 296 -4.19 -0.45 -13.75
CA VAL A 296 -4.12 -1.86 -13.34
C VAL A 296 -3.17 -2.64 -14.25
N LEU A 297 -3.27 -2.46 -15.57
CA LEU A 297 -2.35 -3.07 -16.54
C LEU A 297 -0.90 -2.71 -16.23
N PHE A 298 -0.63 -1.45 -15.91
CA PHE A 298 0.67 -0.94 -15.50
C PHE A 298 1.19 -1.62 -14.23
N ALA A 299 0.37 -1.68 -13.18
CA ALA A 299 0.77 -2.33 -11.92
C ALA A 299 1.08 -3.82 -12.13
N CYS A 300 0.28 -4.53 -12.94
CA CYS A 300 0.53 -5.93 -13.28
C CYS A 300 1.86 -6.09 -14.04
N GLU A 301 2.11 -5.32 -15.09
CA GLU A 301 3.37 -5.40 -15.85
C GLU A 301 4.58 -5.02 -15.00
N LEU A 302 4.47 -3.94 -14.21
CA LEU A 302 5.53 -3.47 -13.32
C LEU A 302 5.88 -4.54 -12.28
N SER A 303 4.88 -5.20 -11.70
CA SER A 303 5.10 -6.29 -10.73
C SER A 303 5.91 -7.45 -11.33
N LYS A 304 5.67 -7.80 -12.60
CA LYS A 304 6.42 -8.84 -13.31
C LYS A 304 7.87 -8.41 -13.54
N ARG A 305 8.07 -7.18 -14.02
CA ARG A 305 9.39 -6.61 -14.32
C ARG A 305 10.26 -6.44 -13.08
N TRP A 306 9.66 -6.09 -11.95
CA TRP A 306 10.39 -5.83 -10.71
C TRP A 306 10.38 -7.00 -9.73
N LYS A 307 9.82 -8.15 -10.12
CA LYS A 307 9.82 -9.38 -9.31
C LYS A 307 11.23 -9.78 -8.85
N THR A 308 12.23 -9.70 -9.73
CA THR A 308 13.63 -10.03 -9.40
C THR A 308 14.31 -9.01 -8.50
N ARG A 309 13.77 -7.78 -8.41
CA ARG A 309 14.24 -6.73 -7.49
C ARG A 309 13.61 -6.84 -6.10
N GLY A 310 12.62 -7.72 -5.93
CA GLY A 310 11.85 -7.86 -4.70
C GLY A 310 10.90 -6.69 -4.40
N ILE A 311 10.74 -5.72 -5.31
CA ILE A 311 9.87 -4.56 -5.09
C ILE A 311 8.42 -5.01 -5.21
N SER A 312 7.61 -4.69 -4.20
CA SER A 312 6.18 -5.03 -4.20
C SER A 312 5.39 -3.96 -4.94
N VAL A 313 4.46 -4.37 -5.81
CA VAL A 313 3.60 -3.47 -6.59
C VAL A 313 2.16 -3.88 -6.41
N PHE A 314 1.30 -2.95 -6.04
CA PHE A 314 -0.13 -3.20 -5.82
C PHE A 314 -0.98 -2.18 -6.57
N ALA A 315 -2.10 -2.62 -7.11
CA ALA A 315 -3.15 -1.74 -7.62
C ALA A 315 -4.35 -1.79 -6.68
N LEU A 316 -5.15 -0.72 -6.63
CA LEU A 316 -6.34 -0.70 -5.79
C LEU A 316 -7.45 0.21 -6.29
N HIS A 317 -8.66 -0.02 -5.78
CA HIS A 317 -9.74 0.96 -5.76
C HIS A 317 -9.90 1.52 -4.34
N PRO A 318 -9.94 2.85 -4.16
CA PRO A 318 -10.06 3.48 -2.84
C PRO A 318 -11.48 3.40 -2.24
N GLY A 319 -12.42 2.67 -2.85
CA GLY A 319 -13.79 2.49 -2.37
C GLY A 319 -14.83 3.33 -3.12
N ASN A 320 -16.09 2.89 -3.07
CA ASN A 320 -17.19 3.49 -3.85
C ASN A 320 -17.59 4.86 -3.30
N MET A 321 -17.89 5.79 -4.22
CA MET A 321 -18.45 7.12 -3.95
C MET A 321 -17.74 7.90 -2.83
N VAL A 322 -16.50 8.30 -3.12
CA VAL A 322 -15.73 9.20 -2.24
C VAL A 322 -16.06 10.65 -2.58
N SER A 323 -16.52 11.42 -1.60
CA SER A 323 -16.66 12.89 -1.73
C SER A 323 -15.26 13.52 -1.78
N SER A 324 -14.62 13.49 -2.95
CA SER A 324 -13.37 14.20 -3.23
C SER A 324 -13.63 15.49 -3.99
N GLN A 325 -12.75 16.49 -3.85
CA GLN A 325 -12.86 17.78 -4.54
C GLN A 325 -12.66 17.70 -6.08
N LEU A 326 -12.68 16.50 -6.68
CA LEU A 326 -12.50 16.29 -8.13
C LEU A 326 -13.62 16.94 -8.98
N SER A 327 -14.81 17.20 -8.41
CA SER A 327 -15.95 17.78 -9.14
C SER A 327 -15.98 19.31 -9.09
N ARG A 328 -14.98 20.00 -9.66
CA ARG A 328 -14.99 21.47 -9.69
C ARG A 328 -15.85 22.10 -10.80
N ASN A 329 -16.17 21.38 -11.89
CA ASN A 329 -16.65 22.02 -13.12
C ASN A 329 -18.10 21.71 -13.59
N TRP A 330 -19.01 21.21 -12.74
CA TRP A 330 -20.44 21.25 -13.09
C TRP A 330 -21.34 21.34 -11.86
N TRP A 331 -22.24 22.32 -11.85
CA TRP A 331 -23.19 22.57 -10.77
C TRP A 331 -24.18 21.40 -10.57
N PHE A 332 -24.52 20.69 -11.65
CA PHE A 332 -25.38 19.49 -11.62
C PHE A 332 -24.74 18.34 -10.83
N TYR A 333 -23.42 18.12 -10.95
CA TYR A 333 -22.72 17.10 -10.18
C TYR A 333 -22.61 17.48 -8.69
N ARG A 334 -22.52 18.77 -8.34
CA ARG A 334 -22.57 19.21 -6.93
C ARG A 334 -23.92 18.89 -6.26
N LEU A 335 -25.02 19.04 -7.00
CA LEU A 335 -26.37 18.66 -6.54
C LEU A 335 -26.51 17.14 -6.41
N LEU A 336 -25.98 16.38 -7.38
CA LEU A 336 -25.98 14.91 -7.34
C LEU A 336 -25.18 14.38 -6.15
N PHE A 337 -23.98 14.91 -5.88
CA PHE A 337 -23.17 14.56 -4.70
C PHE A 337 -23.80 14.97 -3.36
N ALA A 338 -24.64 16.01 -3.34
CA ALA A 338 -25.38 16.41 -2.13
C ALA A 338 -26.50 15.42 -1.77
N ILE A 339 -27.08 14.73 -2.76
CA ILE A 339 -28.17 13.75 -2.59
C ILE A 339 -27.65 12.37 -2.14
N VAL A 340 -26.43 11.97 -2.53
CA VAL A 340 -25.82 10.66 -2.16
C VAL A 340 -24.97 10.68 -0.89
N ARG A 341 -24.82 11.83 -0.23
CA ARG A 341 -24.01 12.03 1.00
C ARG A 341 -24.18 11.00 2.14
N PRO A 342 -25.37 10.45 2.45
CA PRO A 342 -25.48 9.42 3.49
C PRO A 342 -24.93 8.03 3.08
N PHE A 343 -24.53 7.84 1.82
CA PHE A 343 -23.97 6.58 1.28
C PHE A 343 -22.51 6.70 0.79
N THR A 344 -21.83 7.82 1.06
CA THR A 344 -20.44 8.08 0.62
C THR A 344 -19.41 7.73 1.70
N LYS A 345 -18.34 7.01 1.36
CA LYS A 345 -17.22 6.76 2.28
C LYS A 345 -16.56 8.06 2.73
N SER A 346 -16.10 8.10 3.99
CA SER A 346 -15.24 9.19 4.46
C SER A 346 -13.88 9.16 3.75
N LEU A 347 -13.16 10.30 3.69
CA LEU A 347 -11.81 10.34 3.10
C LEU A 347 -10.85 9.39 3.82
N GLN A 348 -11.03 9.25 5.13
CA GLN A 348 -10.32 8.32 6.01
C GLN A 348 -10.58 6.85 5.63
N GLN A 349 -11.83 6.49 5.35
CA GLN A 349 -12.18 5.16 4.83
C GLN A 349 -11.70 4.95 3.40
N ALA A 350 -11.62 6.01 2.60
CA ALA A 350 -11.15 5.93 1.23
C ALA A 350 -9.63 5.75 1.11
N ALA A 351 -8.87 6.31 2.06
CA ALA A 351 -7.42 6.13 2.15
C ALA A 351 -7.01 4.78 2.75
N SER A 352 -7.91 4.05 3.42
CA SER A 352 -7.61 2.80 4.14
C SER A 352 -6.92 1.75 3.26
N THR A 353 -7.44 1.51 2.04
CA THR A 353 -6.88 0.50 1.13
C THR A 353 -5.51 0.91 0.61
N THR A 354 -5.30 2.21 0.35
CA THR A 354 -3.99 2.76 -0.03
C THR A 354 -2.97 2.56 1.07
N ILE A 355 -3.34 2.88 2.31
CA ILE A 355 -2.50 2.68 3.48
C ILE A 355 -2.21 1.20 3.70
N TYR A 356 -3.21 0.32 3.58
CA TYR A 356 -3.04 -1.12 3.72
C TYR A 356 -2.02 -1.66 2.71
N CYS A 357 -2.17 -1.34 1.41
CA CYS A 357 -1.21 -1.74 0.39
C CYS A 357 0.21 -1.21 0.68
N ALA A 358 0.31 0.03 1.16
CA ALA A 358 1.58 0.67 1.44
C ALA A 358 2.27 0.09 2.69
N THR A 359 1.57 -0.30 3.74
CA THR A 359 2.21 -0.51 5.06
C THR A 359 1.96 -1.87 5.72
N ALA A 360 1.00 -2.68 5.24
CA ALA A 360 0.62 -3.94 5.88
C ALA A 360 1.73 -5.01 5.76
N PRO A 361 2.37 -5.48 6.85
CA PRO A 361 3.43 -6.48 6.84
C PRO A 361 2.97 -7.83 6.31
N GLU A 362 1.69 -8.17 6.47
CA GLU A 362 1.10 -9.38 5.90
C GLU A 362 1.18 -9.42 4.36
N LEU A 363 1.41 -8.27 3.70
CA LEU A 363 1.64 -8.19 2.25
C LEU A 363 3.13 -8.34 1.86
N ASN A 364 4.05 -8.51 2.82
CA ASN A 364 5.45 -8.76 2.50
C ASN A 364 5.59 -10.05 1.67
N GLY A 365 6.34 -9.98 0.58
CA GLY A 365 6.52 -11.11 -0.35
C GLY A 365 5.41 -11.22 -1.42
N PHE A 366 4.31 -10.48 -1.28
CA PHE A 366 3.27 -10.40 -2.30
C PHE A 366 3.50 -9.23 -3.26
N THR A 367 3.09 -9.41 -4.52
CA THR A 367 3.15 -8.37 -5.55
C THR A 367 2.14 -8.69 -6.65
N GLY A 368 1.75 -7.70 -7.45
CA GLY A 368 0.83 -7.86 -8.58
C GLY A 368 -0.64 -8.08 -8.21
N LEU A 369 -1.00 -7.82 -6.94
CA LEU A 369 -2.37 -7.98 -6.46
C LEU A 369 -3.19 -6.70 -6.65
N TYR A 370 -4.51 -6.88 -6.80
CA TYR A 370 -5.50 -5.81 -6.85
C TYR A 370 -6.34 -5.80 -5.57
N PHE A 371 -6.54 -4.63 -4.98
CA PHE A 371 -7.29 -4.50 -3.73
C PHE A 371 -8.53 -3.62 -3.85
N ASN A 372 -9.56 -3.97 -3.09
CA ASN A 372 -10.73 -3.14 -2.85
C ASN A 372 -11.17 -3.34 -1.39
N ASN A 373 -11.37 -2.26 -0.63
CA ASN A 373 -11.73 -2.31 0.79
C ASN A 373 -10.75 -3.16 1.64
N CYS A 374 -9.45 -2.98 1.41
CA CYS A 374 -8.38 -3.76 2.07
C CYS A 374 -8.45 -5.29 1.84
N TYR A 375 -9.22 -5.72 0.85
CA TYR A 375 -9.38 -7.12 0.48
C TYR A 375 -8.83 -7.38 -0.92
N VAL A 376 -8.21 -8.55 -1.13
CA VAL A 376 -7.68 -8.94 -2.45
C VAL A 376 -8.85 -9.29 -3.36
N CYS A 377 -8.95 -8.61 -4.50
CA CYS A 377 -10.01 -8.83 -5.47
C CYS A 377 -9.43 -9.18 -6.84
N ASP A 378 -10.23 -9.93 -7.61
CA ASP A 378 -9.94 -10.12 -9.03
C ASP A 378 -10.18 -8.82 -9.81
N PRO A 379 -9.19 -8.30 -10.56
CA PRO A 379 -9.40 -7.16 -11.43
C PRO A 379 -10.16 -7.57 -12.70
N SER A 380 -10.47 -6.62 -13.58
CA SER A 380 -11.24 -6.88 -14.82
C SER A 380 -10.54 -7.89 -15.74
N GLY A 381 -11.32 -8.63 -16.56
CA GLY A 381 -10.76 -9.57 -17.54
C GLY A 381 -9.66 -8.97 -18.43
N PRO A 382 -9.85 -7.78 -19.04
CA PRO A 382 -8.82 -7.11 -19.83
C PRO A 382 -7.52 -6.84 -19.07
N SER A 383 -7.60 -6.53 -17.77
CA SER A 383 -6.40 -6.26 -16.97
C SER A 383 -5.48 -7.48 -16.81
N LYS A 384 -6.03 -8.70 -16.94
CA LYS A 384 -5.28 -9.97 -16.86
C LYS A 384 -4.63 -10.35 -18.21
N ASN A 385 -4.90 -9.61 -19.28
CA ASN A 385 -4.34 -9.88 -20.60
C ASN A 385 -2.88 -9.43 -20.68
N GLU A 386 -1.94 -10.38 -20.73
CA GLU A 386 -0.50 -10.10 -20.75
C GLU A 386 -0.06 -9.32 -22.00
N ARG A 387 -0.70 -9.55 -23.14
CA ARG A 387 -0.39 -8.80 -24.37
C ARG A 387 -0.76 -7.33 -24.20
N MET A 388 -1.92 -7.03 -23.59
CA MET A 388 -2.31 -5.64 -23.30
C MET A 388 -1.34 -4.96 -22.32
N GLN A 389 -0.88 -5.69 -21.30
CA GLN A 389 0.11 -5.21 -20.32
C GLN A 389 1.41 -4.80 -21.01
N GLN A 390 1.96 -5.68 -21.85
CA GLN A 390 3.20 -5.43 -22.60
C GLN A 390 3.04 -4.32 -23.64
N SER A 391 1.95 -4.34 -24.41
CA SER A 391 1.65 -3.29 -25.41
C SER A 391 1.54 -1.91 -24.76
N LEU A 392 0.89 -1.81 -23.59
CA LEU A 392 0.80 -0.55 -22.84
C LEU A 392 2.19 -0.04 -22.46
N TRP A 393 3.05 -0.91 -21.96
CA TRP A 393 4.41 -0.57 -21.57
C TRP A 393 5.20 0.00 -22.75
N THR A 394 5.26 -0.75 -23.86
CA THR A 394 6.01 -0.36 -25.06
C THR A 394 5.46 0.93 -25.69
N LEU A 395 4.14 1.10 -25.75
CA LEU A 395 3.54 2.34 -26.25
C LEU A 395 3.88 3.52 -25.34
N SER A 396 3.81 3.34 -24.02
CA SER A 396 4.13 4.39 -23.04
C SER A 396 5.59 4.86 -23.18
N GLU A 397 6.55 3.93 -23.29
CA GLU A 397 7.97 4.25 -23.53
C GLU A 397 8.16 5.05 -24.83
N LYS A 398 7.62 4.56 -25.95
CA LYS A 398 7.74 5.22 -27.25
C LYS A 398 7.15 6.62 -27.26
N MET A 399 5.99 6.80 -26.63
CA MET A 399 5.32 8.10 -26.54
C MET A 399 6.15 9.11 -25.74
N ILE A 400 6.72 8.68 -24.60
CA ILE A 400 7.59 9.53 -23.77
C ILE A 400 8.87 9.88 -24.52
N GLU A 401 9.55 8.89 -25.12
CA GLU A 401 10.76 9.13 -25.90
C GLU A 401 10.53 10.13 -27.02
N ARG A 402 9.39 10.04 -27.72
CA ARG A 402 9.04 10.98 -28.79
C ARG A 402 8.76 12.39 -28.27
N ALA A 403 8.09 12.52 -27.12
CA ALA A 403 7.74 13.82 -26.54
C ALA A 403 8.91 14.51 -25.82
N MET A 404 9.93 13.75 -25.39
CA MET A 404 11.09 14.27 -24.66
C MET A 404 12.35 14.46 -25.52
N LYS A 405 12.27 14.16 -26.82
CA LYS A 405 13.24 14.58 -27.84
C LYS A 405 13.01 16.04 -28.20
#